data_AF-A0A965NJU5-F1
#
_entry.id   AF-A0A965NJU5-F1
#
_cell.length_a   1.000
_cell.length_b   1.000
_cell.length_c   1.000
_cell.angle_alpha   90.00
_cell.angle_beta   90.00
_cell.angle_gamma   90.00
#
_symmetry.space_group_name_H-M   'P 1'
#
loop_
_entity.id
_entity.type
_entity.pdbx_description
1 polymer ?
#
loop_
_entity_poly.entity_id
_entity_poly.type
_entity_poly.pdbx_seq_one_letter_code
_entity_poly.pdbx_strand_id
1 'polypeptide(L)'
;KVVLKDYQPKDIVILSMHGAGRESYAGKDTLAGLRIVSYDPSRAYEEGTIRVSTVFKFKGMESHAVILTDIDSLGSVRDRRKAYVGMSRAKYALYLIAKEGLSWGRGEG
;
A
#
# COMPACT_ATOMS: atom_id res chain seq x y z
N LYS A 1 -19.15 4.25 20.66
CA LYS A 1 -19.05 5.06 19.42
C LYS A 1 -17.59 4.98 18.96
N VAL A 2 -17.27 4.16 17.95
CA VAL A 2 -15.89 4.07 17.43
C VAL A 2 -15.66 5.36 16.63
N VAL A 3 -14.83 6.25 17.14
CA VAL A 3 -14.34 7.41 16.37
C VAL A 3 -13.29 6.86 15.42
N LEU A 4 -13.62 6.78 14.12
CA LEU A 4 -12.61 6.52 13.10
C LEU A 4 -11.69 7.75 13.09
N LYS A 5 -10.41 7.57 13.41
CA LYS A 5 -9.42 8.66 13.45
C LYS A 5 -9.23 9.24 12.05
N ASP A 6 -9.12 10.56 11.95
CA ASP A 6 -8.44 11.21 10.84
C ASP A 6 -6.96 10.80 10.89
N TYR A 7 -6.53 9.92 9.98
CA TYR A 7 -5.14 9.45 9.93
C TYR A 7 -4.23 10.58 9.45
N GLN A 8 -3.14 10.83 10.19
CA GLN A 8 -2.10 11.77 9.74
C GLN A 8 -1.15 11.05 8.76
N PRO A 9 -0.37 11.76 7.93
CA PRO A 9 0.56 11.11 7.00
C PRO A 9 1.52 10.09 7.65
N LYS A 10 1.94 10.33 8.90
CA LYS A 10 2.77 9.39 9.69
C LYS A 10 2.11 8.03 9.98
N ASP A 11 0.78 7.99 9.96
CA ASP A 11 -0.05 6.81 10.22
C ASP A 11 -0.33 6.01 8.93
N ILE A 12 0.04 6.55 7.77
CA ILE A 12 -0.28 6.01 6.45
C ILE A 12 1.00 5.45 5.81
N VAL A 13 0.88 4.28 5.19
CA VAL A 13 1.86 3.78 4.23
C VAL A 13 1.18 3.43 2.91
N ILE A 14 1.82 3.81 1.79
CA ILE A 14 1.37 3.42 0.45
C ILE A 14 2.18 2.19 0.02
N LEU A 15 1.50 1.08 -0.22
CA LEU A 15 2.10 -0.16 -0.67
C LEU A 15 1.78 -0.37 -2.15
N SER A 16 2.80 -0.58 -2.95
CA SER A 16 2.64 -1.01 -4.34
C SER A 16 2.64 -2.53 -4.46
N MET A 17 1.71 -3.06 -5.25
CA MET A 17 1.73 -4.43 -5.74
C MET A 17 2.75 -4.67 -6.86
N HIS A 18 3.37 -3.63 -7.42
CA HIS A 18 4.50 -3.77 -8.34
C HIS A 18 5.82 -4.01 -7.60
N GLY A 19 6.87 -4.25 -8.37
CA GLY A 19 8.24 -4.32 -7.87
C GLY A 19 8.89 -2.93 -7.83
N ALA A 20 10.05 -2.85 -7.20
CA ALA A 20 10.82 -1.60 -7.12
C ALA A 20 11.12 -1.02 -8.51
N GLY A 21 10.87 0.27 -8.69
CA GLY A 21 11.04 0.99 -9.95
C GLY A 21 9.89 0.81 -10.95
N ARG A 22 8.80 0.14 -10.56
CA ARG A 22 7.61 -0.10 -11.40
C ARG A 22 6.31 0.36 -10.75
N GLU A 23 6.39 0.99 -9.58
CA GLU A 23 5.25 1.54 -8.88
C GLU A 23 4.59 2.67 -9.69
N SER A 24 3.28 2.85 -9.58
CA SER A 24 2.58 3.96 -10.28
C SER A 24 3.11 5.36 -9.93
N TYR A 25 3.76 5.49 -8.77
CA TYR A 25 4.41 6.72 -8.31
C TYR A 25 5.93 6.76 -8.58
N ALA A 26 6.49 5.80 -9.33
CA ALA A 26 7.91 5.81 -9.66
C ALA A 26 8.28 7.09 -10.44
N GLY A 27 9.40 7.72 -10.04
CA GLY A 27 9.87 8.98 -10.64
C GLY A 27 9.06 10.21 -10.23
N LYS A 28 8.12 10.10 -9.28
CA LYS A 28 7.44 11.25 -8.66
C LYS A 28 8.20 11.67 -7.40
N ASP A 29 8.30 12.98 -7.18
CA ASP A 29 8.88 13.53 -5.95
C ASP A 29 7.84 13.66 -4.83
N THR A 30 6.57 13.83 -5.21
CA THR A 30 5.47 14.11 -4.27
C THR A 30 4.19 13.34 -4.60
N LEU A 31 3.39 13.08 -3.56
CA LEU A 31 2.01 12.60 -3.65
C LEU A 31 1.14 13.44 -2.72
N ALA A 32 0.04 13.99 -3.24
CA ALA A 32 -0.87 14.86 -2.49
C ALA A 32 -0.16 16.00 -1.74
N GLY A 33 0.89 16.59 -2.36
CA GLY A 33 1.69 17.66 -1.76
C GLY A 33 2.72 17.23 -0.71
N LEU A 34 2.81 15.92 -0.40
CA LEU A 34 3.79 15.36 0.53
C LEU A 34 4.96 14.75 -0.23
N ARG A 35 6.18 14.94 0.27
CA ARG A 35 7.38 14.35 -0.33
C ARG A 35 7.41 12.84 -0.11
N ILE A 36 7.70 12.11 -1.17
CA ILE A 36 7.77 10.64 -1.12
C ILE A 36 9.06 10.21 -0.43
N VAL A 37 8.95 9.35 0.57
CA VAL A 37 10.11 8.70 1.18
C VAL A 37 9.89 7.20 1.28
N SER A 38 10.96 6.41 1.11
CA SER A 38 10.88 4.96 1.33
C SER A 38 10.61 4.67 2.81
N TYR A 39 9.73 3.71 3.09
CA TYR A 39 9.52 3.23 4.45
C TYR A 39 10.80 2.56 4.97
N ASP A 40 11.23 2.98 6.15
CA ASP A 40 12.36 2.40 6.90
C ASP A 40 11.97 2.37 8.38
N PRO A 41 11.85 1.18 9.01
CA PRO A 41 11.46 1.07 10.41
C PRO A 41 12.51 1.60 11.38
N SER A 42 13.76 1.78 10.94
CA SER A 42 14.85 2.35 11.74
C SER A 42 14.85 3.88 11.74
N ARG A 43 14.07 4.52 10.85
CA ARG A 43 14.03 5.98 10.72
C ARG A 43 12.79 6.57 11.36
N ALA A 44 13.00 7.63 12.13
CA ALA A 44 11.92 8.48 12.61
C ALA A 44 11.09 9.04 11.44
N TYR A 45 9.84 9.39 11.72
CA TYR A 45 9.00 10.04 10.73
C TYR A 45 9.51 11.47 10.49
N GLU A 46 9.49 11.88 9.23
CA GLU A 46 9.86 13.23 8.81
C GLU A 46 8.60 14.00 8.42
N GLU A 47 8.37 15.17 9.02
CA GLU A 47 7.20 16.00 8.70
C GLU A 47 7.16 16.41 7.23
N GLY A 48 5.96 16.51 6.68
CA GLY A 48 5.74 16.81 5.26
C GLY A 48 6.08 15.65 4.30
N THR A 49 6.23 14.42 4.82
CA THR A 49 6.50 13.24 3.99
C THR A 49 5.38 12.21 4.02
N ILE A 50 5.34 11.37 2.98
CA ILE A 50 4.51 10.17 2.94
C ILE A 50 5.40 8.96 2.68
N ARG A 51 5.22 7.91 3.48
CA ARG A 51 6.02 6.69 3.38
C ARG A 51 5.45 5.74 2.35
N VAL A 52 6.32 5.23 1.48
CA VAL A 52 5.97 4.28 0.43
C VAL A 52 6.84 3.03 0.48
N SER A 53 6.31 1.91 0.00
CA SER A 53 7.07 0.67 -0.16
C SER A 53 6.39 -0.26 -1.17
N THR A 54 7.03 -1.40 -1.43
CA THR A 54 6.38 -2.53 -2.13
C THR A 54 5.83 -3.51 -1.09
N VAL A 55 4.80 -4.27 -1.45
CA VAL A 55 4.27 -5.35 -0.60
C VAL A 55 5.39 -6.32 -0.18
N PHE A 56 6.33 -6.61 -1.07
CA PHE A 56 7.43 -7.54 -0.78
C PHE A 56 8.36 -6.99 0.31
N LYS A 57 8.81 -5.73 0.18
CA LYS A 57 9.72 -5.10 1.14
C LYS A 57 9.05 -4.80 2.49
N PHE A 58 7.74 -4.55 2.51
CA PHE A 58 7.00 -4.23 3.72
C PHE A 58 6.48 -5.46 4.49
N LYS A 59 6.66 -6.67 3.95
CA LYS A 59 6.18 -7.90 4.59
C LYS A 59 6.72 -8.02 6.02
N GLY A 60 5.83 -8.31 6.98
CA GLY A 60 6.16 -8.43 8.40
C GLY A 60 6.00 -7.13 9.19
N MET A 61 5.91 -5.99 8.51
CA MET A 61 5.58 -4.70 9.13
C MET A 61 4.06 -4.48 9.14
N GLU A 62 3.63 -3.38 9.77
CA GLU A 62 2.23 -2.96 9.87
C GLU A 62 2.13 -1.43 10.00
N SER A 63 0.99 -0.87 9.59
CA SER A 63 0.67 0.55 9.73
C SER A 63 -0.78 0.75 10.16
N HIS A 64 -1.10 1.90 10.76
CA HIS A 64 -2.47 2.23 11.14
C HIS A 64 -3.41 2.20 9.93
N ALA A 65 -3.01 2.89 8.85
CA ALA A 65 -3.68 2.88 7.57
C ALA A 65 -2.73 2.43 6.45
N VAL A 66 -3.27 1.66 5.50
CA VAL A 66 -2.56 1.22 4.29
C VAL A 66 -3.36 1.61 3.06
N ILE A 67 -2.68 2.21 2.09
CA ILE A 67 -3.18 2.38 0.72
C ILE A 67 -2.46 1.35 -0.15
N LEU A 68 -3.15 0.30 -0.58
CA LEU A 68 -2.61 -0.70 -1.49
C LEU A 68 -2.95 -0.30 -2.93
N THR A 69 -1.94 -0.03 -3.74
CA THR A 69 -2.05 0.40 -5.14
C THR A 69 -1.45 -0.63 -6.09
N ASP A 70 -1.58 -0.38 -7.40
CA ASP A 70 -1.05 -1.18 -8.49
C ASP A 70 -1.64 -2.60 -8.56
N ILE A 71 -2.93 -2.71 -8.20
CA ILE A 71 -3.68 -3.96 -8.28
C ILE A 71 -4.19 -4.12 -9.72
N ASP A 72 -3.42 -4.82 -10.55
CA ASP A 72 -3.74 -5.07 -11.96
C ASP A 72 -4.64 -6.29 -12.18
N SER A 73 -4.50 -7.32 -11.35
CA SER A 73 -5.28 -8.56 -11.43
C SER A 73 -5.31 -9.28 -10.09
N LEU A 74 -6.40 -10.02 -9.83
CA LEU A 74 -6.51 -11.01 -8.75
C LEU A 74 -6.82 -12.41 -9.30
N GLY A 75 -6.51 -12.63 -10.58
CA GLY A 75 -6.83 -13.86 -11.31
C GLY A 75 -6.02 -15.07 -10.84
N SER A 76 -4.74 -14.88 -10.50
CA SER A 76 -3.87 -15.98 -10.08
C SER A 76 -3.79 -16.15 -8.56
N VAL A 77 -3.47 -17.36 -8.10
CA VAL A 77 -3.19 -17.63 -6.68
C VAL A 77 -2.05 -16.75 -6.15
N ARG A 78 -1.03 -16.51 -7.00
CA ARG A 78 0.12 -15.67 -6.65
C ARG A 78 -0.31 -14.22 -6.39
N ASP A 79 -1.15 -13.67 -7.26
CA ASP A 79 -1.59 -12.27 -7.13
C ASP A 79 -2.51 -12.11 -5.92
N ARG A 80 -3.43 -13.05 -5.70
CA ARG A 80 -4.27 -13.07 -4.49
C ARG A 80 -3.45 -13.17 -3.21
N ARG A 81 -2.44 -14.04 -3.16
CA ARG A 81 -1.53 -14.14 -2.01
C ARG A 81 -0.76 -12.85 -1.77
N LYS A 82 -0.26 -12.21 -2.83
CA LYS A 82 0.45 -10.94 -2.71
C LYS A 82 -0.49 -9.83 -2.22
N ALA A 83 -1.68 -9.72 -2.79
CA ALA A 83 -2.71 -8.79 -2.35
C ALA A 83 -3.06 -9.02 -0.87
N TYR A 84 -3.32 -10.28 -0.47
CA TYR A 84 -3.59 -10.64 0.93
C TYR A 84 -2.46 -10.22 1.89
N VAL A 85 -1.20 -10.45 1.50
CA VAL A 85 -0.05 -9.99 2.30
C VAL A 85 -0.08 -8.47 2.47
N GLY A 86 -0.33 -7.71 1.41
CA GLY A 86 -0.43 -6.24 1.46
C GLY A 86 -1.63 -5.74 2.28
N MET A 87 -2.80 -6.33 2.09
CA MET A 87 -4.05 -5.97 2.77
C MET A 87 -3.96 -6.18 4.28
N SER A 88 -3.37 -7.31 4.71
CA SER A 88 -3.19 -7.65 6.12
C SER A 88 -2.18 -6.77 6.87
N ARG A 89 -1.59 -5.76 6.21
CA ARG A 89 -0.68 -4.79 6.85
C ARG A 89 -1.40 -3.63 7.52
N ALA A 90 -2.68 -3.44 7.20
CA ALA A 90 -3.53 -2.41 7.80
C ALA A 90 -4.01 -2.85 9.19
N LYS A 91 -3.79 -2.04 10.22
CA LYS A 91 -4.38 -2.26 11.54
C LYS A 91 -5.83 -1.80 11.64
N TYR A 92 -6.13 -0.64 11.04
CA TYR A 92 -7.39 0.06 11.28
C TYR A 92 -8.11 0.48 10.00
N ALA A 93 -7.38 0.88 8.94
CA ALA A 93 -7.98 1.25 7.66
C ALA A 93 -7.19 0.73 6.46
N LEU A 94 -7.92 0.23 5.47
CA LEU A 94 -7.39 -0.27 4.22
C LEU A 94 -8.10 0.44 3.06
N TYR A 95 -7.31 1.04 2.18
CA TYR A 95 -7.77 1.62 0.93
C TYR A 95 -7.14 0.84 -0.22
N LEU A 96 -7.93 0.51 -1.23
CA LEU A 96 -7.49 -0.22 -2.42
C LEU A 96 -7.61 0.68 -3.64
N ILE A 97 -6.52 0.82 -4.38
CA ILE A 97 -6.49 1.47 -5.69
C ILE A 97 -6.20 0.38 -6.70
N ALA A 98 -7.21 0.04 -7.49
CA ALA A 98 -7.17 -1.03 -8.47
C ALA A 98 -7.52 -0.48 -9.85
N LYS A 99 -7.04 -1.18 -10.88
CA LYS A 99 -7.45 -0.89 -12.26
C LYS A 99 -8.95 -1.11 -12.42
N GLU A 100 -9.61 -0.21 -13.12
CA GLU A 100 -11.02 -0.39 -13.50
C GLU A 100 -11.20 -1.66 -14.35
N GLY A 101 -12.28 -2.42 -14.09
CA GLY A 101 -12.51 -3.70 -14.75
C GLY A 101 -11.57 -4.83 -14.28
N LEU A 102 -11.06 -4.74 -13.05
CA LEU A 102 -10.20 -5.76 -12.43
C LEU A 102 -10.75 -7.17 -12.67
N SER A 103 -9.95 -8.03 -13.31
CA SER A 103 -10.33 -9.42 -13.53
C SER A 103 -10.33 -10.16 -12.20
N TRP A 104 -11.52 -10.48 -11.70
CA TRP A 104 -11.70 -11.46 -10.64
C TRP A 104 -11.45 -12.83 -11.26
N GLY A 105 -10.53 -13.62 -10.72
CA GLY A 105 -10.40 -15.01 -11.14
C GLY A 105 -11.77 -15.68 -11.00
N ARG A 106 -12.29 -16.27 -12.08
CA ARG A 106 -13.42 -17.19 -11.96
C ARG A 106 -12.94 -18.28 -11.01
N GLY A 107 -13.67 -18.50 -9.91
CA GLY A 107 -13.27 -19.49 -8.92
C GLY A 107 -13.06 -20.84 -9.59
N GLU A 108 -11.82 -21.30 -9.64
CA GLU A 108 -11.47 -22.68 -9.91
C GLU A 108 -10.64 -23.16 -8.71
N GLY A 109 -11.20 -24.14 -7.99
CA GLY A 109 -10.53 -24.94 -6.96
C GLY A 109 -10.49 -24.32 -5.57
#